data_AF-A0A816KTH4-F1
#
_entry.id   AF-A0A816KTH4-F1
#
_cell.length_a   1.000
_cell.length_b   1.000
_cell.length_c   1.000
_cell.angle_alpha   90.00
_cell.angle_beta   90.00
_cell.angle_gamma   90.00
#
_symmetry.space_group_name_H-M   'P 1'
#
loop_
_entity.id
_entity.type
_entity.pdbx_description
1 polymer ?
#
loop_
_entity_poly.entity_id
_entity_poly.type
_entity_poly.pdbx_seq_one_letter_code
_entity_poly.pdbx_strand_id
1 'polypeptide(L)'
;MNPLVTYEAYHNLMEICLRSGNPVSHYIEGIKLYFVQESTAMGLFHLKKSAEGLYDSGTYLYAILMLFTGNQAEGTEFLRSLGWETSRRRADRCWRENRLALRFVIIPMKDEYTININTHAPEENCHLNDLDTRCKRCYIYKQMWKFFELINEHHI
;
A
#
# COMPACT_ATOMS: atom_id res chain seq x y z
N MET A 1 -13.89 4.03 0.52
CA MET A 1 -14.57 2.79 0.09
C MET A 1 -14.12 1.69 1.03
N ASN A 2 -15.02 0.88 1.60
CA ASN A 2 -14.65 -0.27 2.45
C ASN A 2 -14.57 -1.53 1.56
N PRO A 3 -13.38 -2.15 1.36
CA PRO A 3 -13.22 -3.34 0.53
C PRO A 3 -14.05 -4.55 1.00
N LEU A 4 -14.31 -4.64 2.31
CA LEU A 4 -14.98 -5.78 2.94
C LEU A 4 -16.47 -5.86 2.62
N VAL A 5 -17.09 -4.76 2.15
CA VAL A 5 -18.50 -4.77 1.70
C VAL A 5 -18.74 -5.79 0.59
N THR A 6 -17.70 -6.13 -0.17
CA THR A 6 -17.80 -7.14 -1.24
C THR A 6 -17.90 -8.58 -0.76
N TYR A 7 -17.80 -8.84 0.56
CA TYR A 7 -18.15 -10.14 1.16
C TYR A 7 -19.66 -10.33 1.33
N GLU A 8 -20.42 -9.24 1.37
CA GLU A 8 -21.88 -9.28 1.63
C GLU A 8 -22.66 -8.90 0.37
N ALA A 9 -22.09 -8.05 -0.48
CA ALA A 9 -22.75 -7.51 -1.66
C ALA A 9 -21.84 -7.52 -2.90
N TYR A 10 -22.44 -7.34 -4.07
CA TYR A 10 -21.74 -7.10 -5.34
C TYR A 10 -20.84 -8.25 -5.87
N HIS A 11 -20.94 -9.47 -5.34
CA HIS A 11 -20.15 -10.63 -5.78
C HIS A 11 -20.12 -10.83 -7.30
N ASN A 12 -21.29 -10.91 -7.95
CA ASN A 12 -21.37 -11.11 -9.40
C ASN A 12 -20.72 -9.97 -10.19
N LEU A 13 -20.89 -8.72 -9.72
CA LEU A 13 -20.28 -7.56 -10.36
C LEU A 13 -18.75 -7.59 -10.20
N MET A 14 -18.25 -7.94 -9.02
CA MET A 14 -16.83 -8.11 -8.75
C MET A 14 -16.21 -9.17 -9.66
N GLU A 15 -16.84 -10.34 -9.83
CA GLU A 15 -16.35 -11.37 -10.76
C GLU A 15 -16.28 -10.87 -12.21
N ILE A 16 -17.29 -10.13 -12.67
CA ILE A 16 -17.28 -9.55 -14.03
C ILE A 16 -16.13 -8.56 -14.14
N CYS A 17 -16.01 -7.63 -13.20
CA CYS A 17 -14.96 -6.60 -13.25
C CYS A 17 -13.54 -7.18 -13.13
N LEU A 18 -13.32 -8.21 -12.31
CA LEU A 18 -12.05 -8.93 -12.21
C LEU A 18 -11.69 -9.62 -13.54
N ARG A 19 -12.65 -10.30 -14.17
CA ARG A 19 -12.43 -10.92 -15.50
C ARG A 19 -12.14 -9.89 -16.59
N SER A 20 -12.71 -8.69 -16.48
CA SER A 20 -12.43 -7.57 -17.39
C SER A 20 -11.12 -6.83 -17.06
N GLY A 21 -10.36 -7.25 -16.05
CA GLY A 21 -9.09 -6.60 -15.67
C GLY A 21 -9.27 -5.23 -15.02
N ASN A 22 -10.43 -4.95 -14.42
CA ASN A 22 -10.70 -3.65 -13.80
C ASN A 22 -9.72 -3.39 -12.64
N PRO A 23 -8.91 -2.31 -12.69
CA PRO A 23 -7.87 -2.08 -11.70
C PRO A 23 -8.40 -1.90 -10.28
N VAL A 24 -9.53 -1.21 -10.11
CA VAL A 24 -10.18 -0.98 -8.80
C VAL A 24 -10.67 -2.30 -8.19
N SER A 25 -11.19 -3.20 -9.02
CA SER A 25 -11.65 -4.51 -8.54
C SER A 25 -10.49 -5.39 -8.11
N HIS A 26 -9.37 -5.35 -8.85
CA HIS A 26 -8.12 -5.97 -8.43
C HIS A 26 -7.57 -5.38 -7.14
N TYR A 27 -7.68 -4.06 -6.92
CA TYR A 27 -7.30 -3.44 -5.65
C TYR A 27 -8.11 -3.97 -4.46
N ILE A 28 -9.44 -4.00 -4.59
CA ILE A 28 -10.36 -4.49 -3.55
C ILE A 28 -10.08 -5.95 -3.22
N GLU A 29 -9.96 -6.79 -4.26
CA GLU A 29 -9.72 -8.22 -4.10
C GLU A 29 -8.33 -8.50 -3.51
N GLY A 30 -7.33 -7.71 -3.91
CA GLY A 30 -5.98 -7.75 -3.36
C GLY A 30 -5.95 -7.48 -1.85
N ILE A 31 -6.70 -6.49 -1.36
CA ILE A 31 -6.81 -6.21 0.08
C ILE A 31 -7.41 -7.40 0.84
N LYS A 32 -8.53 -7.95 0.33
CA LYS A 32 -9.21 -9.10 0.95
C LYS A 32 -8.29 -10.31 1.06
N LEU A 33 -7.66 -10.68 -0.06
CA LEU A 33 -6.78 -11.84 -0.12
C LEU A 33 -5.53 -11.67 0.74
N TYR A 34 -4.90 -10.48 0.70
CA TYR A 34 -3.65 -10.24 1.40
C TYR A 34 -3.85 -10.12 2.92
N PHE A 35 -4.81 -9.32 3.37
CA PHE A 35 -4.94 -8.97 4.79
C PHE A 35 -5.97 -9.80 5.56
N VAL A 36 -7.01 -10.35 4.90
CA VAL A 36 -8.13 -11.02 5.59
C VAL A 36 -8.08 -12.52 5.43
N GLN A 37 -7.74 -13.01 4.23
CA GLN A 37 -7.73 -14.46 3.93
C GLN A 37 -6.33 -15.07 4.00
N GLU A 38 -5.31 -14.28 4.33
CA GLU A 38 -3.91 -14.70 4.45
C GLU A 38 -3.31 -15.32 3.17
N SER A 39 -3.98 -15.17 2.03
CA SER A 39 -3.51 -15.60 0.71
C SER A 39 -2.57 -14.55 0.12
N THR A 40 -1.43 -14.36 0.79
CA THR A 40 -0.46 -13.28 0.54
C THR A 40 -0.03 -13.21 -0.93
N ALA A 41 0.31 -14.35 -1.55
CA ALA A 41 0.76 -14.39 -2.95
C ALA A 41 -0.34 -13.94 -3.93
N MET A 42 -1.57 -14.40 -3.73
CA MET A 42 -2.71 -14.00 -4.57
C MET A 42 -3.10 -12.54 -4.32
N GLY A 43 -3.06 -12.10 -3.06
CA GLY A 43 -3.27 -10.71 -2.71
C GLY A 43 -2.29 -9.77 -3.43
N LEU A 44 -0.99 -10.10 -3.40
CA LEU A 44 0.04 -9.36 -4.14
C LEU A 44 -0.18 -9.42 -5.66
N PHE A 45 -0.58 -10.57 -6.22
CA PHE A 45 -0.91 -10.68 -7.64
C PHE A 45 -2.01 -9.70 -8.05
N HIS A 46 -3.11 -9.63 -7.28
CA HIS A 46 -4.19 -8.69 -7.54
C HIS A 46 -3.76 -7.23 -7.34
N LEU A 47 -3.01 -6.92 -6.29
CA LEU A 47 -2.48 -5.56 -6.07
C LEU A 47 -1.54 -5.13 -7.20
N LYS A 48 -0.69 -6.03 -7.71
CA LYS A 48 0.15 -5.79 -8.88
C LYS A 48 -0.70 -5.47 -10.11
N LYS A 49 -1.75 -6.26 -10.38
CA LYS A 49 -2.68 -6.00 -11.50
C LYS A 49 -3.35 -4.62 -11.38
N SER A 50 -3.72 -4.24 -10.17
CA SER A 50 -4.23 -2.89 -9.92
C SER A 50 -3.19 -1.81 -10.23
N ALA A 51 -1.93 -2.03 -9.86
CA ALA A 51 -0.84 -1.09 -10.09
C ALA A 51 -0.49 -0.98 -11.59
N GLU A 52 -0.40 -2.12 -12.30
CA GLU A 52 -0.22 -2.20 -13.76
C GLU A 52 -1.37 -1.51 -14.51
N GLY A 53 -2.59 -1.58 -13.96
CA GLY A 53 -3.76 -0.85 -14.42
C GLY A 53 -3.79 0.65 -14.09
N LEU A 54 -2.68 1.20 -13.59
CA LEU A 54 -2.49 2.62 -13.25
C LEU A 54 -3.48 3.16 -12.20
N TYR A 55 -4.01 2.30 -11.33
CA TYR A 55 -4.83 2.76 -10.22
C TYR A 55 -3.94 3.20 -9.05
N ASP A 56 -3.79 4.52 -8.90
CA ASP A 56 -3.01 5.22 -7.87
C ASP A 56 -2.97 4.54 -6.49
N SER A 57 -4.14 4.24 -5.93
CA SER A 57 -4.24 3.63 -4.60
C SER A 57 -3.71 2.20 -4.56
N GLY A 58 -3.91 1.42 -5.63
CA GLY A 58 -3.32 0.09 -5.77
C GLY A 58 -1.82 0.14 -6.04
N THR A 59 -1.35 1.09 -6.86
CA THR A 59 0.08 1.36 -7.06
C THR A 59 0.79 1.67 -5.74
N TYR A 60 0.21 2.55 -4.92
CA TYR A 60 0.77 2.89 -3.61
C TYR A 60 0.83 1.67 -2.69
N LEU A 61 -0.29 0.97 -2.52
CA LEU A 61 -0.35 -0.16 -1.59
C LEU A 61 0.57 -1.30 -2.01
N TYR A 62 0.55 -1.66 -3.30
CA TYR A 62 1.45 -2.67 -3.85
C TYR A 62 2.90 -2.30 -3.58
N ALA A 63 3.30 -1.06 -3.90
CA ALA A 63 4.67 -0.60 -3.69
C ALA A 63 5.11 -0.70 -2.22
N ILE A 64 4.26 -0.25 -1.28
CA ILE A 64 4.54 -0.35 0.16
C ILE A 64 4.73 -1.81 0.60
N LEU A 65 3.88 -2.72 0.14
CA LEU A 65 4.01 -4.14 0.47
C LEU A 65 5.26 -4.78 -0.17
N MET A 66 5.66 -4.36 -1.36
CA MET A 66 6.92 -4.84 -1.96
C MET A 66 8.14 -4.37 -1.15
N LEU A 67 8.14 -3.13 -0.67
CA LEU A 67 9.20 -2.61 0.21
C LEU A 67 9.25 -3.42 1.52
N PHE A 68 8.09 -3.70 2.12
CA PHE A 68 7.98 -4.47 3.35
C PHE A 68 8.33 -5.95 3.22
N THR A 69 8.19 -6.55 2.03
CA THR A 69 8.55 -7.95 1.76
C THR A 69 9.99 -8.10 1.25
N GLY A 70 10.77 -7.01 1.21
CA GLY A 70 12.19 -7.04 0.84
C GLY A 70 12.48 -6.78 -0.64
N ASN A 71 11.46 -6.63 -1.51
CA ASN A 71 11.65 -6.34 -2.93
C ASN A 71 11.75 -4.82 -3.17
N GLN A 72 12.91 -4.28 -2.80
CA GLN A 72 13.12 -2.83 -2.74
C GLN A 72 13.12 -2.15 -4.11
N ALA A 73 13.67 -2.83 -5.12
CA ALA A 73 13.74 -2.28 -6.47
C ALA A 73 12.33 -2.05 -7.04
N GLU A 74 11.49 -3.09 -7.01
CA GLU A 74 10.13 -3.02 -7.53
C GLU A 74 9.26 -2.06 -6.70
N GLY A 75 9.34 -2.14 -5.36
CA GLY A 75 8.61 -1.23 -4.49
C GLY A 75 8.98 0.24 -4.71
N THR A 76 10.28 0.55 -4.85
CA THR A 76 10.74 1.91 -5.12
C THR A 76 10.30 2.40 -6.49
N GLU A 77 10.36 1.56 -7.51
CA GLU A 77 9.93 1.90 -8.87
C GLU A 77 8.45 2.30 -8.91
N PHE A 78 7.56 1.44 -8.40
CA PHE A 78 6.13 1.74 -8.36
C PHE A 78 5.81 2.96 -7.51
N LEU A 79 6.45 3.14 -6.34
CA LEU A 79 6.19 4.29 -5.49
C LEU A 79 6.67 5.60 -6.13
N ARG A 80 7.79 5.57 -6.88
CA ARG A 80 8.28 6.73 -7.63
C ARG A 80 7.42 7.06 -8.84
N SER A 81 6.76 6.08 -9.45
CA SER A 81 5.82 6.30 -10.57
C SER A 81 4.64 7.23 -10.22
N LEU A 82 4.36 7.43 -8.93
CA LEU A 82 3.38 8.41 -8.44
C LEU A 82 3.86 9.87 -8.58
N GLY A 83 5.09 10.11 -9.05
CA GLY A 83 5.58 11.44 -9.45
C GLY A 83 5.88 12.38 -8.28
N TRP A 84 6.25 11.83 -7.12
CA TRP A 84 6.44 12.60 -5.89
C TRP A 84 7.49 13.72 -6.01
N GLU A 85 8.51 13.54 -6.85
CA GLU A 85 9.58 14.52 -7.10
C GLU A 85 9.03 15.81 -7.74
N THR A 86 7.96 15.70 -8.52
CA THR A 86 7.27 16.84 -9.12
C THR A 86 6.20 17.38 -8.17
N SER A 87 5.42 16.50 -7.54
CA SER A 87 4.36 16.89 -6.62
C SER A 87 4.03 15.77 -5.63
N ARG A 88 4.09 16.11 -4.33
CA ARG A 88 3.73 15.20 -3.24
C ARG A 88 2.23 14.91 -3.15
N ARG A 89 1.38 15.74 -3.78
CA ARG A 89 -0.09 15.69 -3.65
C ARG A 89 -0.68 14.34 -4.06
N ARG A 90 -0.15 13.71 -5.12
CA ARG A 90 -0.67 12.43 -5.63
C ARG A 90 -0.40 11.31 -4.64
N ALA A 91 0.84 11.16 -4.19
CA ALA A 91 1.22 10.17 -3.18
C ALA A 91 0.48 10.40 -1.84
N ASP A 92 0.34 11.66 -1.40
CA ASP A 92 -0.42 11.99 -0.17
C ASP A 92 -1.90 11.65 -0.27
N ARG A 93 -2.50 11.81 -1.45
CA ARG A 93 -3.86 11.34 -1.71
C ARG A 93 -3.92 9.82 -1.64
N CYS A 94 -2.99 9.10 -2.28
CA CYS A 94 -2.95 7.63 -2.24
C CYS A 94 -2.84 7.10 -0.81
N TRP A 95 -1.98 7.73 0.01
CA TRP A 95 -1.85 7.40 1.43
C TRP A 95 -3.20 7.53 2.16
N ARG A 96 -3.87 8.68 2.03
CA ARG A 96 -5.16 8.94 2.68
C ARG A 96 -6.24 7.96 2.23
N GLU A 97 -6.31 7.67 0.94
CA GLU A 97 -7.27 6.73 0.37
C GLU A 97 -7.04 5.30 0.89
N ASN A 98 -5.78 4.84 0.94
CA ASN A 98 -5.43 3.54 1.50
C ASN A 98 -5.72 3.46 3.00
N ARG A 99 -5.37 4.49 3.77
CA ARG A 99 -5.72 4.56 5.20
C ARG A 99 -7.22 4.43 5.42
N LEU A 100 -8.03 5.10 4.61
CA LEU A 100 -9.49 5.01 4.67
C LEU A 100 -10.03 3.63 4.26
N ALA A 101 -9.44 3.01 3.23
CA ALA A 101 -9.84 1.68 2.77
C ALA A 101 -9.51 0.59 3.80
N LEU A 102 -8.38 0.73 4.49
CA LEU A 102 -7.87 -0.24 5.46
C LEU A 102 -8.41 -0.01 6.88
N ARG A 103 -9.16 1.08 7.13
CA ARG A 103 -9.66 1.45 8.47
C ARG A 103 -10.40 0.31 9.22
N PHE A 104 -11.06 -0.58 8.50
CA PHE A 104 -11.83 -1.70 9.08
C PHE A 104 -11.15 -3.06 8.88
N VAL A 105 -9.91 -3.07 8.37
CA VAL A 105 -9.12 -4.27 8.14
C VAL A 105 -8.15 -4.41 9.29
N ILE A 106 -8.17 -5.55 9.98
CA ILE A 106 -7.15 -5.86 10.97
C ILE A 106 -5.88 -6.22 10.21
N ILE A 107 -4.83 -5.41 10.35
CA ILE A 107 -3.54 -5.68 9.71
C ILE A 107 -2.61 -6.31 10.77
N PRO A 108 -2.32 -7.61 10.69
CA PRO A 108 -1.38 -8.23 11.62
C PRO A 108 0.01 -7.66 11.41
N MET A 109 0.69 -7.32 12.50
CA MET A 109 2.11 -6.99 12.45
C MET A 109 2.90 -8.22 12.03
N LYS A 110 3.80 -8.07 11.05
CA LYS A 110 4.71 -9.13 10.60
C LYS A 110 6.16 -8.72 10.86
N ASP A 111 7.01 -9.69 11.18
CA ASP A 111 8.45 -9.44 11.42
C ASP A 111 9.12 -8.73 10.23
N GLU A 112 8.75 -9.13 9.00
CA GLU A 112 9.27 -8.52 7.77
C GLU A 112 8.99 -7.01 7.69
N TYR A 113 7.91 -6.51 8.29
CA TYR A 113 7.58 -5.09 8.29
C TYR A 113 8.58 -4.30 9.13
N THR A 114 8.87 -4.81 10.33
CA THR A 114 9.84 -4.25 11.27
C THR A 114 11.27 -4.38 10.77
N ILE A 115 11.62 -5.50 10.13
CA ILE A 115 12.96 -5.71 9.56
C ILE A 115 13.20 -4.74 8.40
N ASN A 116 12.29 -4.69 7.43
CA ASN A 116 12.53 -3.95 6.19
C ASN A 116 12.28 -2.44 6.31
N ILE A 117 11.57 -1.96 7.33
CA ILE A 117 11.51 -0.51 7.56
C ILE A 117 12.85 0.05 8.04
N ASN A 118 13.56 -0.71 8.88
CA ASN A 118 14.85 -0.29 9.44
C ASN A 118 15.97 -0.29 8.39
N THR A 119 15.88 -1.13 7.35
CA THR A 119 16.84 -1.11 6.24
C THR A 119 16.75 0.16 5.39
N HIS A 120 15.65 0.93 5.51
CA HIS A 120 15.44 2.17 4.76
C HIS A 120 15.67 3.43 5.60
N ALA A 121 16.06 3.29 6.87
CA ALA A 121 16.28 4.44 7.73
C ALA A 121 17.31 5.40 7.11
N PRO A 122 16.92 6.64 6.78
CA PRO A 122 17.83 7.61 6.19
C PRO A 122 18.74 8.21 7.27
N GLU A 123 19.84 8.81 6.83
CA GLU A 123 20.76 9.56 7.70
C GLU A 123 20.04 10.65 8.52
N GLU A 124 20.61 11.02 9.67
CA GLU A 124 20.01 11.91 10.71
C GLU A 124 19.51 13.26 10.19
N ASN A 125 20.01 13.74 9.05
CA ASN A 125 19.71 15.04 8.45
C ASN A 125 18.35 15.12 7.71
N CYS A 126 17.40 14.21 8.00
CA CYS A 126 16.15 14.08 7.24
C CYS A 126 14.87 14.49 8.00
N HIS A 127 14.98 15.11 9.17
CA HIS A 127 13.84 15.49 10.03
C HIS A 127 12.84 14.33 10.19
N LEU A 128 13.30 13.18 10.71
CA LEU A 128 12.54 11.92 10.68
C LEU A 128 11.15 12.02 11.30
N ASN A 129 10.99 12.80 12.36
CA ASN A 129 9.72 13.01 13.06
C ASN A 129 8.72 13.88 12.27
N ASP A 130 9.17 14.63 11.26
CA ASP A 130 8.31 15.39 10.36
C ASP A 130 8.03 14.58 9.10
N LEU A 131 6.93 13.83 9.08
CA LEU A 131 6.58 12.96 7.94
C LEU A 131 6.13 13.73 6.69
N ASP A 132 5.95 15.05 6.78
CA ASP A 132 5.50 15.88 5.66
C ASP A 132 6.68 16.51 4.89
N THR A 133 7.73 16.91 5.59
CA THR A 133 9.01 17.32 4.99
C THR A 133 9.74 16.11 4.43
N ARG A 134 9.82 16.00 3.10
CA ARG A 134 10.36 14.82 2.41
C ARG A 134 11.40 15.22 1.37
N CYS A 135 12.55 14.55 1.39
CA CYS A 135 13.61 14.68 0.41
C CYS A 135 13.87 13.33 -0.28
N LYS A 136 14.75 13.31 -1.30
CA LYS A 136 15.05 12.09 -2.07
C LYS A 136 15.62 10.95 -1.21
N ARG A 137 16.26 11.28 -0.09
CA ARG A 137 16.86 10.31 0.84
C ARG A 137 15.82 9.66 1.75
N CYS A 138 14.82 10.40 2.22
CA CYS A 138 13.88 9.92 3.24
C CYS A 138 12.47 9.63 2.73
N TYR A 139 12.16 9.96 1.47
CA TYR A 139 10.81 9.81 0.94
C TYR A 139 10.26 8.39 1.09
N ILE A 140 11.01 7.37 0.64
CA ILE A 140 10.59 5.96 0.71
C ILE A 140 10.35 5.53 2.15
N TYR A 141 11.33 5.74 3.02
CA TYR A 141 11.23 5.47 4.45
C TYR A 141 10.00 6.12 5.09
N LYS A 142 9.76 7.40 4.83
CA LYS A 142 8.60 8.12 5.40
C LYS A 142 7.27 7.60 4.87
N GLN A 143 7.19 7.11 3.63
CA GLN A 143 5.97 6.44 3.14
C GLN A 143 5.75 5.09 3.83
N MET A 144 6.82 4.29 4.01
CA MET A 144 6.75 3.05 4.79
C MET A 144 6.34 3.32 6.23
N TRP A 145 6.92 4.35 6.86
CA TRP A 145 6.64 4.74 8.25
C TRP A 145 5.19 5.15 8.44
N LYS A 146 4.60 5.94 7.53
CA LYS A 146 3.16 6.26 7.56
C LYS A 146 2.31 4.99 7.61
N PHE A 147 2.63 3.99 6.77
CA PHE A 147 1.91 2.72 6.78
C PHE A 147 2.16 1.89 8.04
N PHE A 148 3.40 1.87 8.54
CA PHE A 148 3.77 1.20 9.78
C PHE A 148 3.02 1.78 10.99
N GLU A 149 2.86 3.09 11.06
CA GLU A 149 2.03 3.76 12.08
C GLU A 149 0.57 3.32 12.00
N LEU A 150 0.00 3.20 10.80
CA LEU A 150 -1.36 2.64 10.63
C LEU A 150 -1.46 1.21 11.17
N ILE A 151 -0.46 0.36 10.92
CA ILE A 151 -0.47 -1.00 11.48
C ILE A 151 -0.48 -0.92 13.02
N ASN A 152 0.37 -0.08 13.62
CA ASN A 152 0.44 0.09 15.07
C ASN A 152 -0.82 0.70 15.69
N GLU A 153 -1.53 1.59 14.99
CA GLU A 153 -2.83 2.15 15.44
C GLU A 153 -3.89 1.06 15.68
N HIS A 154 -3.77 -0.12 15.04
CA HIS A 154 -4.70 -1.25 15.21
C HIS A 154 -4.33 -2.20 16.38
N HIS A 155 -3.21 -1.98 17.07
CA HIS A 155 -2.73 -2.81 18.19
C HIS A 155 -2.78 -2.08 19.56
N ILE A 156 -3.48 -0.95 19.65
CA ILE A 156 -3.72 -0.17 20.88
C ILE A 156 -5.17 -0.31 21.33
#